data_AF-A0A8H9QYE9-F1
#
_entry.id   AF-A0A8H9QYE9-F1
#
_cell.length_a   1.000
_cell.length_b   1.000
_cell.length_c   1.000
_cell.angle_alpha   90.00
_cell.angle_beta   90.00
_cell.angle_gamma   90.00
#
_symmetry.space_group_name_H-M   'P 1'
#
loop_
_entity.id
_entity.type
_entity.pdbx_description
1 polymer ?
#
loop_
_entity_poly.entity_id
_entity_poly.type
_entity_poly.pdbx_seq_one_letter_code
_entity_poly.pdbx_strand_id
1 'polypeptide(L)'
;MINDYSISNFKIHKEGYRFNLKGLSIITGTNNSGKSSLTQSLRLLSYVQDNSREYTRLPIEFVKELKNFSSVLNKNVNRKDSITYKLSLDIENFEFCNIELEFDSIFNYNFSFKDSIEQAILKRIDIYFKNKEIVKNYEFNIDNNDDSIVTYNLNELDNENNKKVLIQKDIFIKGLNIFFIPNALTEELKCLIVICNRISNLNSKTIKYIPALRNIENLAELLDSNKDKIIFDGNTKMLDAFNNWTQKILKSKFDIKTENNVNKIIVIDNDVEFDLCQVGFGNEQILPIIIKILIANKGDLVIIENPEIHLHPKWKTNLVELFYFAVKNDVNILIETQSLEIVNRVRLFIKKDNSLKEKTSLYFFKKDKFDCNIQNIEIENTGNLDSWPEDFIDRVSLEDNFELM
;
A
#
# COMPACT_ATOMS: atom_id res chain seq x y z
N MET A 1 8.37 7.21 1.37
CA MET A 1 7.60 6.45 0.37
C MET A 1 8.11 5.03 0.35
N ILE A 2 7.25 4.03 0.14
CA ILE A 2 7.72 2.66 -0.19
C ILE A 2 7.98 2.66 -1.70
N ASN A 3 9.24 2.50 -2.11
CA ASN A 3 9.64 2.58 -3.52
C ASN A 3 9.73 1.21 -4.17
N ASP A 4 10.28 0.25 -3.42
CA ASP A 4 10.33 -1.13 -3.82
C ASP A 4 9.60 -1.96 -2.77
N TYR A 5 8.93 -3.00 -3.23
CA TYR A 5 8.19 -3.92 -2.39
C TYR A 5 8.30 -5.34 -2.93
N SER A 6 8.44 -6.31 -2.04
CA SER A 6 8.36 -7.73 -2.36
C SER A 6 7.76 -8.48 -1.19
N ILE A 7 7.05 -9.56 -1.51
CA ILE A 7 6.47 -10.48 -0.54
C ILE A 7 6.76 -11.92 -0.97
N SER A 8 7.37 -12.69 -0.08
CA SER A 8 7.68 -14.11 -0.28
C SER A 8 6.86 -14.99 0.67
N ASN A 9 6.62 -16.22 0.26
CA ASN A 9 5.87 -17.23 0.99
C ASN A 9 4.43 -16.81 1.37
N PHE A 10 3.82 -15.87 0.66
CA PHE A 10 2.46 -15.38 0.93
C PHE A 10 1.50 -15.74 -0.20
N LYS A 11 0.51 -16.60 0.10
CA LYS A 11 -0.51 -17.08 -0.83
C LYS A 11 0.09 -17.66 -2.11
N ILE A 12 -0.05 -16.97 -3.24
CA ILE A 12 0.49 -17.42 -4.52
C ILE A 12 1.93 -16.94 -4.74
N HIS A 13 2.39 -15.94 -3.98
CA HIS A 13 3.73 -15.36 -4.10
C HIS A 13 4.76 -16.20 -3.36
N LYS A 14 5.42 -17.12 -4.07
CA LYS A 14 6.50 -17.94 -3.49
C LYS A 14 7.84 -17.21 -3.48
N GLU A 15 8.29 -16.74 -4.64
CA GLU A 15 9.70 -16.37 -4.86
C GLU A 15 10.03 -14.88 -4.64
N GLY A 16 9.08 -14.06 -4.18
CA GLY A 16 9.35 -12.66 -3.84
C GLY A 16 9.64 -11.77 -5.05
N TYR A 17 8.64 -11.59 -5.91
CA TYR A 17 8.77 -10.66 -7.03
C TYR A 17 8.97 -9.23 -6.52
N ARG A 18 9.99 -8.53 -7.05
CA ARG A 18 10.28 -7.14 -6.71
C ARG A 18 9.41 -6.20 -7.55
N PHE A 19 8.45 -5.57 -6.89
CA PHE A 19 7.64 -4.49 -7.45
C PHE A 19 8.33 -3.15 -7.20
N ASN A 20 8.65 -2.42 -8.28
CA ASN A 20 8.99 -1.01 -8.20
C ASN A 20 7.68 -0.19 -8.16
N LEU A 21 7.29 0.23 -6.97
CA LEU A 21 6.09 1.02 -6.72
C LEU A 21 6.39 2.50 -7.03
N LYS A 22 6.19 2.86 -8.30
CA LYS A 22 6.19 4.25 -8.74
C LYS A 22 4.95 5.00 -8.23
N GLY A 23 4.97 6.33 -8.36
CA GLY A 23 3.89 7.20 -7.88
C GLY A 23 2.49 6.72 -8.26
N LEU A 24 2.27 6.35 -9.52
CA LEU A 24 1.11 5.59 -9.97
C LEU A 24 1.54 4.15 -10.30
N SER A 25 1.10 3.19 -9.52
CA SER A 25 1.36 1.77 -9.77
C SER A 25 0.06 1.06 -10.09
N ILE A 26 0.03 0.32 -11.19
CA ILE A 26 -1.19 -0.34 -11.69
C ILE A 26 -0.94 -1.83 -11.73
N ILE A 27 -1.83 -2.58 -11.09
CA ILE A 27 -1.86 -4.03 -11.09
C ILE A 27 -3.09 -4.48 -11.87
N THR A 28 -2.87 -5.28 -12.90
CA THR A 28 -3.92 -5.84 -13.75
C THR A 28 -3.62 -7.28 -14.12
N GLY A 29 -4.52 -7.96 -14.83
CA GLY A 29 -4.35 -9.34 -15.28
C GLY A 29 -5.49 -10.28 -14.94
N THR A 30 -5.27 -11.57 -15.16
CA THR A 30 -6.36 -12.58 -15.17
C THR A 30 -7.02 -12.76 -13.81
N ASN A 31 -8.24 -13.29 -13.78
CA ASN A 31 -8.89 -13.65 -12.51
C ASN A 31 -8.07 -14.69 -11.74
N ASN A 32 -8.08 -14.56 -10.41
CA ASN A 32 -7.38 -15.47 -9.49
C ASN A 32 -5.86 -15.56 -9.72
N SER A 33 -5.24 -14.53 -10.30
CA SER A 33 -3.79 -14.49 -10.55
C SER A 33 -2.96 -13.99 -9.37
N GLY A 34 -3.57 -13.50 -8.28
CA GLY A 34 -2.82 -13.05 -7.10
C GLY A 34 -2.72 -11.53 -6.91
N LYS A 35 -3.39 -10.72 -7.75
CA LYS A 35 -3.46 -9.26 -7.63
C LYS A 35 -3.83 -8.81 -6.21
N SER A 36 -4.98 -9.27 -5.72
CA SER A 36 -5.44 -8.91 -4.38
C SER A 36 -4.58 -9.51 -3.25
N SER A 37 -3.74 -10.52 -3.55
CA SER A 37 -2.78 -11.01 -2.54
C SER A 37 -1.69 -9.97 -2.27
N LEU A 38 -1.27 -9.21 -3.28
CA LEU A 38 -0.32 -8.11 -3.09
C LEU A 38 -0.95 -6.93 -2.31
N THR A 39 -2.20 -6.55 -2.63
CA THR A 39 -2.89 -5.49 -1.87
C THR A 39 -3.13 -5.92 -0.43
N GLN A 40 -3.51 -7.18 -0.19
CA GLN A 40 -3.70 -7.75 1.14
C GLN A 40 -2.41 -7.77 1.97
N SER A 41 -1.25 -8.08 1.37
CA SER A 41 0.03 -8.10 2.11
C SER A 41 0.44 -6.68 2.55
N LEU A 42 0.27 -5.66 1.70
CA LEU A 42 0.47 -4.26 2.09
C LEU A 42 -0.52 -3.80 3.16
N ARG A 43 -1.79 -4.21 3.05
CA ARG A 43 -2.80 -3.94 4.10
C ARG A 43 -2.40 -4.54 5.43
N LEU A 44 -1.93 -5.79 5.45
CA LEU A 44 -1.47 -6.43 6.68
C LEU A 44 -0.35 -5.65 7.35
N LEU A 45 0.67 -5.21 6.58
CA LEU A 45 1.72 -4.35 7.10
C LEU A 45 1.17 -3.07 7.73
N SER A 46 0.20 -2.42 7.09
CA SER A 46 -0.42 -1.20 7.62
C SER A 46 -1.13 -1.40 8.97
N TYR A 47 -1.48 -2.64 9.29
CA TYR A 47 -2.14 -2.98 10.55
C TYR A 47 -1.17 -3.48 11.62
N VAL A 48 0.11 -3.73 11.32
CA VAL A 48 1.12 -4.15 12.31
C VAL A 48 1.36 -3.03 13.31
N GLN A 49 0.50 -2.98 14.33
CA GLN A 49 0.42 -1.93 15.33
C GLN A 49 0.19 -2.56 16.71
N ASP A 50 0.37 -1.74 17.74
CA ASP A 50 0.43 -2.07 19.17
C ASP A 50 -0.92 -2.57 19.74
N ASN A 51 -1.27 -3.83 19.45
CA ASN A 51 -2.45 -4.48 20.03
C ASN A 51 -2.12 -5.56 21.06
N SER A 52 -0.89 -6.10 21.05
CA SER A 52 -0.45 -7.11 22.02
C SER A 52 0.67 -6.54 22.89
N ARG A 53 0.59 -6.81 24.20
CA ARG A 53 1.63 -6.42 25.17
C ARG A 53 2.81 -7.40 25.17
N GLU A 54 2.63 -8.59 24.61
CA GLU A 54 3.56 -9.71 24.73
C GLU A 54 4.47 -9.84 23.50
N TYR A 55 3.97 -9.55 22.30
CA TYR A 55 4.72 -9.68 21.06
C TYR A 55 4.14 -8.86 19.90
N THR A 56 4.98 -8.55 18.91
CA THR A 56 4.54 -7.98 17.65
C THR A 56 4.03 -9.07 16.73
N ARG A 57 2.85 -8.86 16.12
CA ARG A 57 2.20 -9.83 15.24
C ARG A 57 1.73 -9.23 13.93
N LEU A 58 1.60 -10.08 12.92
CA LEU A 58 0.88 -9.77 11.69
C LEU A 58 -0.63 -9.97 11.94
N PRO A 59 -1.46 -8.93 11.90
CA PRO A 59 -2.87 -9.03 12.29
C PRO A 59 -3.73 -9.52 11.12
N ILE A 60 -3.62 -10.82 10.85
CA ILE A 60 -4.30 -11.48 9.73
C ILE A 60 -5.81 -11.26 9.76
N GLU A 61 -6.41 -11.22 10.94
CA GLU A 61 -7.85 -11.08 11.16
C GLU A 61 -8.42 -9.70 10.81
N PHE A 62 -7.59 -8.66 10.69
CA PHE A 62 -8.06 -7.33 10.27
C PHE A 62 -8.25 -7.20 8.76
N VAL A 63 -7.76 -8.18 8.01
CA VAL A 63 -8.06 -8.32 6.59
C VAL A 63 -9.12 -9.42 6.48
N LYS A 64 -10.39 -9.02 6.38
CA LYS A 64 -11.59 -9.90 6.42
C LYS A 64 -11.51 -11.11 5.47
N GLU A 65 -10.75 -10.98 4.39
CA GLU A 65 -10.53 -12.00 3.37
C GLU A 65 -9.55 -13.11 3.81
N LEU A 66 -8.90 -12.97 4.97
CA LEU A 66 -7.88 -13.88 5.51
C LEU A 66 -8.37 -14.56 6.79
N LYS A 67 -7.76 -15.70 7.13
CA LYS A 67 -8.16 -16.52 8.29
C LYS A 67 -7.05 -16.62 9.35
N ASN A 68 -5.97 -17.33 9.03
CA ASN A 68 -4.86 -17.60 9.95
C ASN A 68 -3.52 -17.70 9.19
N PHE A 69 -2.41 -17.82 9.91
CA PHE A 69 -1.07 -17.88 9.32
C PHE A 69 -0.91 -19.01 8.29
N SER A 70 -1.28 -20.26 8.64
CA SER A 70 -1.18 -21.39 7.70
C SER A 70 -2.00 -21.21 6.43
N SER A 71 -3.16 -20.53 6.49
CA SER A 71 -4.00 -20.26 5.33
C SER A 71 -3.43 -19.22 4.37
N VAL A 72 -2.61 -18.30 4.88
CA VAL A 72 -1.98 -17.25 4.09
C VAL A 72 -0.56 -17.59 3.67
N LEU A 73 0.07 -18.58 4.29
CA LEU A 73 1.35 -19.13 3.85
C LEU A 73 1.20 -19.82 2.50
N ASN A 74 2.20 -19.68 1.63
CA ASN A 74 2.21 -20.33 0.32
C ASN A 74 2.06 -21.86 0.47
N LYS A 75 1.32 -22.50 -0.43
CA LYS A 75 1.05 -23.95 -0.34
C LYS A 75 2.25 -24.84 -0.68
N ASN A 76 3.24 -24.29 -1.37
CA ASN A 76 4.43 -25.00 -1.84
C ASN A 76 5.65 -24.80 -0.93
N VAL A 77 5.44 -24.28 0.28
CA VAL A 77 6.51 -24.07 1.28
C VAL A 77 6.22 -24.87 2.54
N ASN A 78 7.24 -25.06 3.39
CA ASN A 78 7.08 -25.78 4.64
C ASN A 78 6.21 -24.97 5.60
N ARG A 79 5.40 -25.63 6.44
CA ARG A 79 4.59 -24.95 7.47
C ARG A 79 5.42 -24.26 8.55
N LYS A 80 6.70 -24.59 8.65
CA LYS A 80 7.69 -23.91 9.51
C LYS A 80 8.36 -22.71 8.82
N ASP A 81 8.10 -22.48 7.53
CA ASP A 81 8.68 -21.35 6.82
C ASP A 81 7.96 -20.05 7.20
N SER A 82 8.71 -18.95 7.12
CA SER A 82 8.24 -17.62 7.46
C SER A 82 7.76 -16.85 6.23
N ILE A 83 6.88 -15.86 6.44
CA ILE A 83 6.49 -14.86 5.45
C ILE A 83 7.51 -13.72 5.50
N THR A 84 8.03 -13.33 4.35
CA THR A 84 9.08 -12.29 4.28
C THR A 84 8.62 -11.11 3.45
N TYR A 85 8.60 -9.94 4.06
CA TYR A 85 8.39 -8.66 3.39
C TYR A 85 9.75 -8.01 3.14
N LYS A 86 9.99 -7.51 1.93
CA LYS A 86 11.14 -6.67 1.62
C LYS A 86 10.64 -5.34 1.08
N LEU A 87 11.15 -4.23 1.61
CA LEU A 87 10.72 -2.91 1.20
C LEU A 87 11.86 -1.91 1.23
N SER A 88 11.82 -0.94 0.32
CA SER A 88 12.76 0.19 0.30
C SER A 88 12.04 1.47 0.71
N LEU A 89 12.61 2.20 1.65
CA LEU A 89 12.09 3.48 2.12
C LEU A 89 12.91 4.64 1.57
N ASP A 90 12.21 5.62 1.03
CA ASP A 90 12.80 6.93 0.74
C ASP A 90 12.88 7.77 2.03
N ILE A 91 14.11 8.07 2.44
CA ILE A 91 14.46 8.81 3.65
C ILE A 91 15.51 9.85 3.26
N GLU A 92 15.26 11.11 3.62
CA GLU A 92 16.17 12.22 3.33
C GLU A 92 17.59 11.93 3.86
N ASN A 93 18.59 12.25 3.04
CA ASN A 93 20.02 12.00 3.28
C ASN A 93 20.49 10.54 3.19
N PHE A 94 19.62 9.59 2.84
CA PHE A 94 20.02 8.22 2.52
C PHE A 94 20.06 8.00 1.01
N GLU A 95 21.11 7.34 0.53
CA GLU A 95 21.19 6.86 -0.85
C GLU A 95 20.28 5.64 -1.05
N PHE A 96 20.20 4.77 -0.04
CA PHE A 96 19.20 3.71 0.04
C PHE A 96 18.92 3.33 1.49
N CYS A 97 17.71 2.81 1.73
CA CYS A 97 17.30 2.18 2.98
C CYS A 97 16.38 0.99 2.64
N ASN A 98 16.89 -0.22 2.81
CA ASN A 98 16.18 -1.47 2.55
C ASN A 98 15.88 -2.17 3.87
N ILE A 99 14.65 -2.67 4.00
CA ILE A 99 14.16 -3.33 5.19
C ILE A 99 13.58 -4.69 4.82
N GLU A 100 13.93 -5.70 5.61
CA GLU A 100 13.34 -7.03 5.54
C GLU A 100 12.62 -7.33 6.85
N LEU A 101 11.35 -7.72 6.77
CA LEU A 101 10.55 -8.14 7.92
C LEU A 101 10.18 -9.62 7.75
N GLU A 102 10.59 -10.45 8.69
CA GLU A 102 10.28 -11.87 8.71
C GLU A 102 9.22 -12.16 9.78
N PHE A 103 8.09 -12.73 9.37
CA PHE A 103 7.01 -13.15 10.26
C PHE A 103 6.86 -14.67 10.26
N ASP A 104 6.85 -15.27 11.44
CA ASP A 104 6.86 -16.72 11.61
C ASP A 104 5.69 -17.19 12.48
N SER A 105 5.35 -18.48 12.41
CA SER A 105 4.32 -19.04 13.28
C SER A 105 4.75 -18.98 14.74
N ILE A 106 3.89 -18.46 15.63
CA ILE A 106 4.10 -18.53 17.08
C ILE A 106 4.31 -19.97 17.56
N PHE A 107 3.81 -20.95 16.80
CA PHE A 107 3.95 -22.35 17.13
C PHE A 107 5.36 -22.91 17.02
N ASN A 108 6.25 -22.22 16.31
CA ASN A 108 7.66 -22.60 16.21
C ASN A 108 8.47 -22.27 17.47
N TYR A 109 7.88 -21.53 18.41
CA TYR A 109 8.53 -21.08 19.63
C TYR A 109 7.94 -21.77 20.85
N ASN A 110 8.76 -21.90 21.88
CA ASN A 110 8.40 -22.45 23.19
C ASN A 110 8.28 -21.30 24.19
N PHE A 111 7.32 -20.40 23.96
CA PHE A 111 7.02 -19.32 24.91
C PHE A 111 6.00 -19.75 25.94
N SER A 112 6.20 -19.33 27.19
CA SER A 112 5.33 -19.57 28.33
C SER A 112 3.88 -19.09 28.14
N PHE A 113 3.67 -18.00 27.40
CA PHE A 113 2.37 -17.36 27.14
C PHE A 113 1.74 -17.73 25.79
N LYS A 114 2.28 -18.73 25.10
CA LYS A 114 1.84 -19.12 23.74
C LYS A 114 0.33 -19.30 23.62
N ASP A 115 -0.26 -18.54 22.70
CA ASP A 115 -1.69 -18.62 22.37
C ASP A 115 -2.08 -19.98 21.77
N SER A 116 -3.35 -20.37 21.92
CA SER A 116 -3.93 -21.54 21.23
C SER A 116 -4.25 -21.28 19.76
N ILE A 117 -4.23 -20.01 19.34
CA ILE A 117 -4.54 -19.57 17.97
C ILE A 117 -3.24 -19.44 17.19
N GLU A 118 -3.24 -19.96 15.95
CA GLU A 118 -2.10 -19.85 15.05
C GLU A 118 -1.92 -18.40 14.56
N GLN A 119 -0.97 -17.70 15.16
CA GLN A 119 -0.63 -16.31 14.82
C GLN A 119 0.76 -16.21 14.17
N ALA A 120 0.96 -15.17 13.36
CA ALA A 120 2.27 -14.82 12.83
C ALA A 120 2.91 -13.77 13.74
N ILE A 121 4.07 -14.07 14.30
CA ILE A 121 4.85 -13.15 15.12
C ILE A 121 6.03 -12.60 14.33
N LEU A 122 6.44 -11.39 14.65
CA LEU A 122 7.68 -10.82 14.10
C LEU A 122 8.87 -11.62 14.65
N LYS A 123 9.65 -12.20 13.75
CA LYS A 123 10.84 -13.00 14.07
C LYS A 123 12.12 -12.18 13.91
N ARG A 124 12.20 -11.42 12.81
CA ARG A 124 13.41 -10.68 12.43
C ARG A 124 13.07 -9.38 11.69
N ILE A 125 13.87 -8.35 11.93
CA ILE A 125 13.95 -7.13 11.12
C ILE A 125 15.40 -6.96 10.67
N ASP A 126 15.66 -6.97 9.37
CA ASP A 126 16.96 -6.58 8.82
C ASP A 126 16.86 -5.17 8.23
N ILE A 127 17.84 -4.32 8.50
CA ILE A 127 17.91 -2.94 8.01
C ILE A 127 19.27 -2.73 7.37
N TYR A 128 19.26 -2.55 6.04
CA TYR A 128 20.43 -2.25 5.24
C TYR A 128 20.32 -0.84 4.66
N PHE A 129 21.26 0.04 5.02
CA PHE A 129 21.22 1.42 4.58
C PHE A 129 22.59 1.97 4.17
N LYS A 130 22.54 3.01 3.33
CA LYS A 130 23.71 3.81 2.95
C LYS A 130 23.36 5.28 2.95
N ASN A 131 24.26 6.07 3.51
CA ASN A 131 24.34 7.51 3.29
C ASN A 131 25.70 7.83 2.63
N LYS A 132 26.05 9.12 2.50
CA LYS A 132 27.31 9.54 1.84
C LYS A 132 28.58 9.01 2.52
N GLU A 133 28.53 8.67 3.80
CA GLU A 133 29.70 8.37 4.63
C GLU A 133 29.73 6.91 5.11
N ILE A 134 28.57 6.25 5.17
CA ILE A 134 28.35 5.02 5.93
C ILE A 134 27.52 4.03 5.09
N VAL A 135 27.92 2.75 5.13
CA VAL A 135 27.12 1.61 4.66
C VAL A 135 27.02 0.61 5.81
N LYS A 136 25.81 0.30 6.27
CA LYS A 136 25.60 -0.57 7.44
C LYS A 136 24.43 -1.53 7.26
N ASN A 137 24.50 -2.63 7.99
CA ASN A 137 23.51 -3.69 8.03
C ASN A 137 23.25 -4.09 9.49
N TYR A 138 22.02 -3.95 9.96
CA TYR A 138 21.60 -4.28 11.32
C TYR A 138 20.49 -5.33 11.30
N GLU A 139 20.55 -6.26 12.25
CA GLU A 139 19.56 -7.32 12.45
C GLU A 139 18.97 -7.21 13.86
N PHE A 140 17.65 -7.03 13.94
CA PHE A 140 16.88 -7.30 15.16
C PHE A 140 16.33 -8.71 15.05
N ASN A 141 16.74 -9.61 15.93
CA ASN A 141 16.24 -10.98 15.95
C ASN A 141 15.65 -11.33 17.31
N ILE A 142 14.60 -12.14 17.30
CA ILE A 142 13.92 -12.61 18.51
C ILE A 142 14.91 -13.29 19.46
N ASP A 143 14.82 -12.94 20.75
CA ASP A 143 15.49 -13.67 21.80
C ASP A 143 14.59 -14.83 22.26
N ASN A 144 15.09 -16.07 22.17
CA ASN A 144 14.31 -17.28 22.41
C ASN A 144 14.27 -17.68 23.90
N ASN A 145 14.31 -16.69 24.80
CA ASN A 145 14.14 -16.94 26.22
C ASN A 145 12.66 -17.26 26.49
N ASP A 146 12.41 -18.14 27.47
CA ASP A 146 11.06 -18.55 27.86
C ASP A 146 10.40 -17.51 28.79
N ASP A 147 10.42 -16.25 28.34
CA ASP A 147 9.90 -15.09 29.07
C ASP A 147 8.40 -14.89 28.81
N SER A 148 7.76 -14.06 29.63
CA SER A 148 6.36 -13.65 29.45
C SER A 148 6.17 -12.59 28.35
N ILE A 149 7.28 -12.06 27.80
CA ILE A 149 7.31 -11.03 26.78
C ILE A 149 8.42 -11.36 25.79
N VAL A 150 8.17 -11.15 24.50
CA VAL A 150 9.18 -11.30 23.45
C VAL A 150 10.09 -10.09 23.39
N THR A 151 11.39 -10.33 23.52
CA THR A 151 12.45 -9.33 23.32
C THR A 151 13.28 -9.65 22.08
N TYR A 152 14.07 -8.67 21.65
CA TYR A 152 14.93 -8.76 20.47
C TYR A 152 16.36 -8.37 20.81
N ASN A 153 17.31 -9.02 20.14
CA ASN A 153 18.71 -8.67 20.14
C ASN A 153 19.02 -7.84 18.89
N LEU A 154 19.76 -6.74 19.05
CA LEU A 154 20.28 -5.94 17.95
C LEU A 154 21.72 -6.36 17.65
N ASN A 155 21.96 -6.81 16.43
CA ASN A 155 23.28 -7.17 15.93
C ASN A 155 23.66 -6.27 14.75
N GLU A 156 24.93 -5.91 14.67
CA GLU A 156 25.55 -5.37 13.46
C GLU A 156 26.12 -6.52 12.63
N LEU A 157 25.85 -6.51 11.33
CA LEU A 157 26.33 -7.50 10.37
C LEU A 157 27.49 -6.91 9.57
N ASP A 158 28.68 -7.50 9.69
CA ASP A 158 29.82 -7.18 8.86
C ASP A 158 29.65 -7.84 7.48
N ASN A 159 29.42 -7.01 6.46
CA ASN A 159 29.19 -7.46 5.09
C ASN A 159 30.43 -8.13 4.46
N GLU A 160 31.65 -7.88 4.96
CA GLU A 160 32.87 -8.46 4.39
C GLU A 160 33.17 -9.84 4.96
N ASN A 161 32.89 -10.07 6.25
CA ASN A 161 33.29 -11.29 6.95
C ASN A 161 32.12 -12.14 7.45
N ASN A 162 30.86 -11.76 7.18
CA ASN A 162 29.65 -12.38 7.72
C ASN A 162 29.67 -12.54 9.25
N LYS A 163 30.40 -11.65 9.94
CA LYS A 163 30.46 -11.64 11.41
C LYS A 163 29.28 -10.85 11.95
N LYS A 164 28.64 -11.42 12.97
CA LYS A 164 27.59 -10.75 13.75
C LYS A 164 28.20 -10.21 15.04
N VAL A 165 28.03 -8.92 15.28
CA VAL A 165 28.44 -8.26 16.52
C VAL A 165 27.19 -7.85 17.28
N LEU A 166 26.98 -8.43 18.46
CA LEU A 166 25.86 -8.06 19.32
C LEU A 166 26.09 -6.64 19.87
N ILE A 167 25.15 -5.75 19.59
CA ILE A 167 25.16 -4.35 20.04
C ILE A 167 24.37 -4.20 21.33
N GLN A 168 23.17 -4.78 21.39
CA GLN A 168 22.25 -4.63 22.52
C GLN A 168 21.28 -5.82 22.62
N LYS A 169 20.88 -6.16 23.85
CA LYS A 169 19.87 -7.17 24.16
C LYS A 169 18.58 -6.55 24.68
N ASP A 170 17.56 -7.40 24.85
CA ASP A 170 16.34 -7.09 25.60
C ASP A 170 15.55 -5.89 25.04
N ILE A 171 15.56 -5.72 23.72
CA ILE A 171 14.83 -4.65 23.03
C ILE A 171 13.37 -5.05 22.90
N PHE A 172 12.47 -4.18 23.35
CA PHE A 172 11.03 -4.36 23.17
C PHE A 172 10.58 -3.73 21.86
N ILE A 173 9.94 -4.52 21.01
CA ILE A 173 9.34 -4.05 19.75
C ILE A 173 7.83 -4.25 19.83
N LYS A 174 7.07 -3.14 19.73
CA LYS A 174 5.60 -3.14 19.75
C LYS A 174 5.07 -2.65 18.41
N GLY A 175 4.40 -3.53 17.66
CA GLY A 175 4.11 -3.27 16.26
C GLY A 175 5.42 -3.10 15.48
N LEU A 176 5.49 -2.13 14.59
CA LEU A 176 6.74 -1.75 13.92
C LEU A 176 7.51 -0.64 14.64
N ASN A 177 7.21 -0.42 15.93
CA ASN A 177 7.86 0.60 16.72
C ASN A 177 9.06 0.03 17.47
N ILE A 178 10.25 0.35 16.96
CA ILE A 178 11.53 -0.16 17.46
C ILE A 178 12.15 0.92 18.35
N PHE A 179 12.08 0.74 19.66
CA PHE A 179 12.68 1.65 20.62
C PHE A 179 13.89 1.03 21.29
N PHE A 180 15.05 1.64 21.12
CA PHE A 180 16.26 1.29 21.86
C PHE A 180 17.08 2.55 22.13
N ILE A 181 17.86 2.52 23.21
CA ILE A 181 18.78 3.59 23.59
C ILE A 181 20.18 2.97 23.54
N PRO A 182 21.03 3.35 22.57
CA PRO A 182 22.36 2.79 22.47
C PRO A 182 23.28 3.29 23.59
N ASN A 183 24.21 2.45 24.04
CA ASN A 183 25.19 2.80 25.06
C ASN A 183 26.17 3.91 24.60
N ALA A 184 26.42 4.01 23.29
CA ALA A 184 27.21 5.05 22.67
C ALA A 184 26.47 5.60 21.44
N LEU A 185 26.46 6.92 21.27
CA LEU A 185 25.70 7.57 20.21
C LEU A 185 26.58 7.85 18.98
N THR A 186 26.88 6.80 18.22
CA THR A 186 27.60 6.91 16.94
C THR A 186 26.67 7.39 15.82
N GLU A 187 27.24 7.90 14.71
CA GLU A 187 26.44 8.39 13.58
C GLU A 187 25.61 7.28 12.93
N GLU A 188 26.13 6.05 12.89
CA GLU A 188 25.42 4.86 12.40
C GLU A 188 24.14 4.60 13.20
N LEU A 189 24.22 4.68 14.53
CA LEU A 189 23.10 4.40 15.42
C LEU A 189 22.07 5.54 15.41
N LYS A 190 22.50 6.79 15.20
CA LYS A 190 21.57 7.90 14.91
C LYS A 190 20.80 7.66 13.62
N CYS A 191 21.48 7.21 12.56
CA CYS A 191 20.84 6.84 11.30
C CYS A 191 19.81 5.72 11.51
N LEU A 192 20.18 4.67 12.26
CA LEU A 192 19.29 3.57 12.58
C LEU A 192 18.02 4.05 13.33
N ILE A 193 18.15 4.95 14.30
CA ILE A 193 17.00 5.53 15.02
C ILE A 193 16.06 6.28 14.06
N VAL A 194 16.60 7.07 13.11
CA VAL A 194 15.80 7.77 12.09
C VAL A 194 15.03 6.77 11.22
N ILE A 195 15.68 5.68 10.81
CA ILE A 195 15.06 4.62 10.02
C ILE A 195 13.95 3.90 10.83
N CYS A 196 14.21 3.54 12.09
CA CYS A 196 13.23 2.92 12.98
C CYS A 196 11.98 3.81 13.16
N ASN A 197 12.17 5.12 13.31
CA ASN A 197 11.06 6.09 13.35
C ASN A 197 10.29 6.16 12.03
N ARG A 198 10.94 5.92 10.89
CA ARG A 198 10.25 5.87 9.59
C ARG A 198 9.46 4.57 9.44
N ILE A 199 10.02 3.44 9.87
CA ILE A 199 9.37 2.12 9.87
C ILE A 199 8.11 2.12 10.72
N SER A 200 8.14 2.74 11.90
CA SER A 200 6.97 2.82 12.80
C SER A 200 5.78 3.60 12.22
N ASN A 201 6.02 4.38 11.16
CA ASN A 201 4.99 5.10 10.43
C ASN A 201 4.32 4.28 9.31
N LEU A 202 4.72 3.03 9.07
CA LEU A 202 4.04 2.12 8.13
C LEU A 202 2.74 1.60 8.74
N ASN A 203 1.68 2.40 8.66
CA ASN A 203 0.43 2.15 9.37
C ASN A 203 -0.80 2.55 8.53
N SER A 204 -2.01 2.33 9.04
CA SER A 204 -3.26 2.61 8.33
C SER A 204 -3.51 4.09 8.05
N LYS A 205 -2.76 5.01 8.68
CA LYS A 205 -2.80 6.44 8.36
C LYS A 205 -1.98 6.77 7.13
N THR A 206 -0.85 6.09 6.90
CA THR A 206 0.04 6.33 5.74
C THR A 206 -0.26 5.41 4.57
N ILE A 207 -0.77 4.20 4.83
CA ILE A 207 -1.25 3.25 3.82
C ILE A 207 -2.78 3.20 3.91
N LYS A 208 -3.45 3.95 3.05
CA LYS A 208 -4.91 4.05 3.01
C LYS A 208 -5.46 3.03 2.01
N TYR A 209 -6.46 2.26 2.42
CA TYR A 209 -7.09 1.26 1.55
C TYR A 209 -8.54 1.64 1.19
N ILE A 210 -8.90 1.45 -0.09
CA ILE A 210 -10.23 1.64 -0.65
C ILE A 210 -10.67 0.34 -1.33
N PRO A 211 -11.63 -0.41 -0.75
CA PRO A 211 -12.12 -1.65 -1.33
C PRO A 211 -12.98 -1.39 -2.59
N ALA A 212 -13.18 -2.44 -3.38
CA ALA A 212 -14.04 -2.43 -4.56
C ALA A 212 -15.51 -2.09 -4.23
N LEU A 213 -16.05 -2.70 -3.17
CA LEU A 213 -17.36 -2.32 -2.61
C LEU A 213 -17.13 -1.27 -1.54
N ARG A 214 -17.49 -0.03 -1.85
CA ARG A 214 -17.19 1.11 -0.99
C ARG A 214 -18.30 1.33 0.03
N ASN A 215 -17.87 1.65 1.25
CA ASN A 215 -18.74 2.05 2.34
C ASN A 215 -18.71 3.58 2.44
N ILE A 216 -19.89 4.19 2.55
CA ILE A 216 -20.08 5.63 2.74
C ILE A 216 -20.23 6.02 4.22
N GLU A 217 -20.29 5.04 5.13
CA GLU A 217 -20.28 5.28 6.57
C GLU A 217 -19.08 6.16 6.96
N ASN A 218 -19.35 7.16 7.80
CA ASN A 218 -18.39 8.16 8.31
C ASN A 218 -17.74 9.05 7.23
N LEU A 219 -18.17 8.97 5.97
CA LEU A 219 -17.58 9.79 4.91
C LEU A 219 -17.84 11.28 5.11
N ALA A 220 -19.04 11.62 5.60
CA ALA A 220 -19.42 12.99 5.96
C ALA A 220 -18.59 13.53 7.14
N GLU A 221 -18.35 12.71 8.18
CA GLU A 221 -17.50 13.06 9.31
C GLU A 221 -16.04 13.25 8.89
N LEU A 222 -15.55 12.39 7.99
CA LEU A 222 -14.20 12.48 7.44
C LEU A 222 -14.02 13.75 6.62
N LEU A 223 -15.02 14.12 5.81
CA LEU A 223 -15.02 15.36 5.05
C LEU A 223 -15.07 16.58 5.97
N ASP A 224 -16.00 16.62 6.94
CA ASP A 224 -16.17 17.75 7.85
C ASP A 224 -14.94 17.98 8.74
N SER A 225 -14.38 16.90 9.32
CA SER A 225 -13.18 16.96 10.17
C SER A 225 -11.92 17.42 9.42
N ASN A 226 -11.90 17.31 8.09
CA ASN A 226 -10.76 17.71 7.26
C ASN A 226 -11.06 18.93 6.36
N LYS A 227 -12.24 19.56 6.44
CA LYS A 227 -12.68 20.57 5.45
C LYS A 227 -11.72 21.75 5.28
N ASP A 228 -11.09 22.18 6.38
CA ASP A 228 -10.13 23.30 6.41
C ASP A 228 -8.67 22.86 6.24
N LYS A 229 -8.39 21.55 6.17
CA LYS A 229 -7.04 21.04 5.94
C LYS A 229 -6.54 21.51 4.56
N ILE A 230 -5.32 22.02 4.51
CA ILE A 230 -4.63 22.23 3.24
C ILE A 230 -4.20 20.87 2.69
N ILE A 231 -4.63 20.55 1.47
CA ILE A 231 -4.30 19.27 0.84
C ILE A 231 -2.83 19.21 0.43
N PHE A 232 -2.40 18.06 -0.07
CA PHE A 232 -1.02 17.79 -0.47
C PHE A 232 -0.45 18.74 -1.54
N ASP A 233 -1.25 19.57 -2.21
CA ASP A 233 -0.77 20.62 -3.13
C ASP A 233 -0.18 21.85 -2.42
N GLY A 234 -0.38 21.95 -1.10
CA GLY A 234 0.15 23.00 -0.24
C GLY A 234 -0.63 24.32 -0.24
N ASN A 235 -1.69 24.46 -1.04
CA ASN A 235 -2.38 25.73 -1.22
C ASN A 235 -3.91 25.65 -1.15
N THR A 236 -4.52 24.52 -1.49
CA THR A 236 -5.98 24.39 -1.60
C THR A 236 -6.58 23.79 -0.33
N LYS A 237 -7.68 24.36 0.17
CA LYS A 237 -8.45 23.73 1.25
C LYS A 237 -9.12 22.46 0.74
N MET A 238 -9.23 21.45 1.61
CA MET A 238 -9.83 20.17 1.29
C MET A 238 -11.24 20.31 0.73
N LEU A 239 -12.10 21.12 1.34
CA LEU A 239 -13.48 21.31 0.88
C LEU A 239 -13.55 21.94 -0.52
N ASP A 240 -12.70 22.92 -0.80
CA ASP A 240 -12.62 23.56 -2.13
C ASP A 240 -12.13 22.56 -3.18
N ALA A 241 -11.09 21.79 -2.87
CA ALA A 241 -10.60 20.72 -3.73
C ALA A 241 -11.66 19.65 -3.98
N PHE A 242 -12.38 19.25 -2.92
CA PHE A 242 -13.47 18.28 -3.00
C PHE A 242 -14.56 18.78 -3.96
N ASN A 243 -15.05 20.01 -3.78
CA ASN A 243 -16.05 20.62 -4.64
C ASN A 243 -15.59 20.74 -6.10
N ASN A 244 -14.32 21.11 -6.33
CA ASN A 244 -13.75 21.18 -7.68
C ASN A 244 -13.70 19.81 -8.36
N TRP A 245 -13.24 18.76 -7.64
CA TRP A 245 -13.12 17.42 -8.19
C TRP A 245 -14.47 16.73 -8.37
N THR A 246 -15.43 16.90 -7.46
CA THR A 246 -16.78 16.37 -7.63
C THR A 246 -17.52 17.07 -8.76
N GLN A 247 -17.41 18.40 -8.89
CA GLN A 247 -17.97 19.12 -10.04
C GLN A 247 -17.36 18.65 -11.37
N LYS A 248 -16.06 18.37 -11.39
CA LYS A 248 -15.36 17.91 -12.61
C LYS A 248 -15.70 16.47 -12.98
N ILE A 249 -15.72 15.56 -12.00
CA ILE A 249 -15.95 14.13 -12.24
C ILE A 249 -17.45 13.85 -12.37
N LEU A 250 -18.25 14.27 -11.39
CA LEU A 250 -19.67 13.91 -11.25
C LEU A 250 -20.63 14.94 -11.84
N LYS A 251 -20.17 16.18 -12.11
CA LYS A 251 -21.01 17.31 -12.56
C LYS A 251 -22.10 17.72 -11.58
N SER A 252 -21.89 17.45 -10.29
CA SER A 252 -22.82 17.79 -9.22
C SER A 252 -22.08 18.50 -8.10
N LYS A 253 -22.79 19.35 -7.36
CA LYS A 253 -22.30 19.98 -6.13
C LYS A 253 -22.68 19.13 -4.93
N PHE A 254 -21.83 19.14 -3.92
CA PHE A 254 -22.02 18.36 -2.69
C PHE A 254 -21.87 19.30 -1.50
N ASP A 255 -22.63 19.05 -0.44
CA ASP A 255 -22.54 19.79 0.82
C ASP A 255 -22.72 18.86 2.02
N ILE A 256 -22.41 19.34 3.23
CA ILE A 256 -22.56 18.60 4.48
C ILE A 256 -23.73 19.19 5.26
N LYS A 257 -24.71 18.34 5.58
CA LYS A 257 -25.85 18.67 6.44
C LYS A 257 -25.78 17.88 7.73
N THR A 258 -26.01 18.54 8.86
CA THR A 258 -26.08 17.87 10.16
C THR A 258 -27.54 17.64 10.52
N GLU A 259 -27.93 16.38 10.68
CA GLU A 259 -29.27 15.97 11.11
C GLU A 259 -29.16 15.02 12.30
N ASN A 260 -29.85 15.31 13.41
CA ASN A 260 -29.82 14.50 14.63
C ASN A 260 -28.39 14.20 15.15
N ASN A 261 -27.50 15.19 15.12
CA ASN A 261 -26.06 15.06 15.43
C ASN A 261 -25.27 14.11 14.52
N VAL A 262 -25.80 13.74 13.37
CA VAL A 262 -25.09 12.95 12.36
C VAL A 262 -24.87 13.81 11.12
N ASN A 263 -23.62 13.90 10.67
CA ASN A 263 -23.29 14.56 9.42
C ASN A 263 -23.65 13.66 8.24
N LYS A 264 -24.26 14.24 7.20
CA LYS A 264 -24.60 13.58 5.94
C LYS A 264 -24.09 14.40 4.78
N ILE A 265 -23.64 13.72 3.72
CA ILE A 265 -23.34 14.36 2.45
C ILE A 265 -24.64 14.44 1.64
N ILE A 266 -25.00 15.65 1.24
CA ILE A 266 -26.13 15.92 0.34
C ILE A 266 -25.61 16.35 -1.02
N VAL A 267 -26.44 16.18 -2.03
CA VAL A 267 -26.15 16.59 -3.41
C VAL A 267 -27.09 17.70 -3.82
N ILE A 268 -26.54 18.75 -4.39
CA ILE A 268 -27.28 19.91 -4.85
C ILE A 268 -27.28 19.88 -6.38
N ASP A 269 -28.44 19.67 -6.97
CA ASP A 269 -28.66 19.72 -8.42
C ASP A 269 -29.84 20.65 -8.75
N ASN A 270 -29.60 21.65 -9.60
CA ASN A 270 -30.56 22.70 -9.94
C ASN A 270 -31.29 23.31 -8.72
N ASP A 271 -30.53 23.65 -7.67
CA ASP A 271 -31.02 24.20 -6.39
C ASP A 271 -31.96 23.28 -5.59
N VAL A 272 -31.99 21.99 -5.92
CA VAL A 272 -32.70 20.96 -5.17
C VAL A 272 -31.70 20.09 -4.41
N GLU A 273 -31.96 19.90 -3.11
CA GLU A 273 -31.18 18.99 -2.25
C GLU A 273 -31.68 17.56 -2.41
N PHE A 274 -30.75 16.65 -2.63
CA PHE A 274 -30.98 15.21 -2.66
C PHE A 274 -30.09 14.51 -1.63
N ASP A 275 -30.63 13.49 -0.98
CA ASP A 275 -29.82 12.56 -0.21
C ASP A 275 -28.91 11.78 -1.17
N LEU A 276 -27.71 11.39 -0.70
CA LEU A 276 -26.75 10.65 -1.53
C LEU A 276 -27.33 9.36 -2.12
N CYS A 277 -28.24 8.70 -1.39
CA CYS A 277 -28.93 7.48 -1.85
C CYS A 277 -29.91 7.73 -3.01
N GLN A 278 -30.34 8.97 -3.24
CA GLN A 278 -31.26 9.35 -4.31
C GLN A 278 -30.54 9.65 -5.62
N VAL A 279 -29.26 10.01 -5.56
CA VAL A 279 -28.43 10.39 -6.71
C VAL A 279 -27.47 9.26 -7.07
N GLY A 280 -27.99 8.22 -7.72
CA GLY A 280 -27.25 7.23 -8.54
C GLY A 280 -26.00 6.57 -7.91
N PHE A 281 -25.98 5.23 -7.89
CA PHE A 281 -24.93 4.40 -7.29
C PHE A 281 -23.46 4.78 -7.62
N GLY A 282 -23.20 5.35 -8.81
CA GLY A 282 -21.85 5.79 -9.19
C GLY A 282 -21.28 6.93 -8.33
N ASN A 283 -22.12 7.80 -7.76
CA ASN A 283 -21.67 8.87 -6.87
C ASN A 283 -21.13 8.29 -5.55
N GLU A 284 -21.87 7.35 -4.94
CA GLU A 284 -21.46 6.64 -3.73
C GLU A 284 -20.13 5.89 -3.91
N GLN A 285 -19.83 5.45 -5.14
CA GLN A 285 -18.58 4.77 -5.46
C GLN A 285 -17.40 5.73 -5.66
N ILE A 286 -17.63 6.95 -6.17
CA ILE A 286 -16.53 7.90 -6.42
C ILE A 286 -16.14 8.69 -5.18
N LEU A 287 -17.10 9.13 -4.37
CA LEU A 287 -16.81 10.02 -3.24
C LEU A 287 -15.76 9.47 -2.27
N PRO A 288 -15.79 8.18 -1.87
CA PRO A 288 -14.76 7.60 -1.01
C PRO A 288 -13.36 7.66 -1.63
N ILE A 289 -13.24 7.53 -2.96
CA ILE A 289 -11.96 7.66 -3.65
C ILE A 289 -11.47 9.10 -3.60
N ILE A 290 -12.32 10.07 -3.97
CA ILE A 290 -11.96 11.49 -3.96
C ILE A 290 -11.52 11.92 -2.56
N ILE A 291 -12.34 11.65 -1.54
CA ILE A 291 -12.08 12.09 -0.18
C ILE A 291 -10.79 11.45 0.37
N LYS A 292 -10.61 10.13 0.22
CA LYS A 292 -9.41 9.45 0.75
C LYS A 292 -8.12 9.88 0.07
N ILE A 293 -8.16 10.24 -1.22
CA ILE A 293 -7.02 10.85 -1.90
C ILE A 293 -6.77 12.25 -1.33
N LEU A 294 -7.77 13.12 -1.29
CA LEU A 294 -7.60 14.53 -0.89
C LEU A 294 -7.15 14.70 0.57
N ILE A 295 -7.51 13.79 1.48
CA ILE A 295 -7.01 13.81 2.87
C ILE A 295 -5.62 13.19 3.02
N ALA A 296 -5.05 12.55 2.00
CA ALA A 296 -3.71 11.98 2.08
C ALA A 296 -2.65 13.06 2.29
N ASN A 297 -1.56 12.69 2.95
CA ASN A 297 -0.37 13.52 3.11
C ASN A 297 0.68 13.12 2.07
N LYS A 298 1.62 14.04 1.80
CA LYS A 298 2.78 13.73 0.98
C LYS A 298 3.53 12.51 1.53
N GLY A 299 3.88 11.59 0.64
CA GLY A 299 4.54 10.33 0.94
C GLY A 299 3.62 9.17 1.31
N ASP A 300 2.31 9.41 1.49
CA ASP A 300 1.32 8.36 1.73
C ASP A 300 1.13 7.46 0.49
N LEU A 301 0.62 6.25 0.72
CA LEU A 301 0.17 5.30 -0.29
C LEU A 301 -1.33 5.08 -0.18
N VAL A 302 -2.05 5.29 -1.28
CA VAL A 302 -3.48 5.03 -1.42
C VAL A 302 -3.69 3.81 -2.32
N ILE A 303 -4.16 2.72 -1.74
CA ILE A 303 -4.47 1.47 -2.45
C ILE A 303 -5.96 1.48 -2.82
N ILE A 304 -6.27 1.32 -4.10
CA ILE A 304 -7.63 1.40 -4.64
C ILE A 304 -7.93 0.13 -5.42
N GLU A 305 -8.92 -0.65 -4.98
CA GLU A 305 -9.40 -1.80 -5.71
C GLU A 305 -10.57 -1.41 -6.63
N ASN A 306 -10.48 -1.85 -7.88
CA ASN A 306 -11.46 -1.68 -8.94
C ASN A 306 -12.10 -0.28 -8.97
N PRO A 307 -11.30 0.79 -9.15
CA PRO A 307 -11.79 2.17 -9.25
C PRO A 307 -12.91 2.34 -10.28
N GLU A 308 -12.93 1.53 -11.35
CA GLU A 308 -13.87 1.60 -12.47
C GLU A 308 -15.30 1.13 -12.19
N ILE A 309 -15.54 0.41 -11.09
CA ILE A 309 -16.80 -0.30 -10.84
C ILE A 309 -17.96 0.70 -10.77
N HIS A 310 -19.00 0.44 -11.57
CA HIS A 310 -20.20 1.28 -11.70
C HIS A 310 -19.94 2.73 -12.14
N LEU A 311 -18.80 3.00 -12.80
CA LEU A 311 -18.49 4.31 -13.34
C LEU A 311 -18.82 4.44 -14.83
N HIS A 312 -19.44 5.57 -15.17
CA HIS A 312 -19.56 5.99 -16.56
C HIS A 312 -18.15 6.18 -17.19
N PRO A 313 -17.91 5.76 -18.45
CA PRO A 313 -16.59 5.84 -19.08
C PRO A 313 -15.93 7.22 -19.01
N LYS A 314 -16.71 8.29 -19.21
CA LYS A 314 -16.24 9.69 -19.07
C LYS A 314 -15.62 10.00 -17.71
N TRP A 315 -16.15 9.43 -16.62
CA TRP A 315 -15.66 9.67 -15.27
C TRP A 315 -14.32 8.97 -15.02
N LYS A 316 -14.06 7.84 -15.70
CA LYS A 316 -12.78 7.14 -15.61
C LYS A 316 -11.61 8.02 -16.07
N THR A 317 -11.79 8.82 -17.13
CA THR A 317 -10.78 9.79 -17.58
C THR A 317 -10.44 10.81 -16.51
N ASN A 318 -11.46 11.45 -15.92
CA ASN A 318 -11.26 12.47 -14.89
C ASN A 318 -10.71 11.87 -13.59
N LEU A 319 -11.00 10.59 -13.33
CA LEU A 319 -10.45 9.85 -12.21
C LEU A 319 -8.95 9.59 -12.37
N VAL A 320 -8.49 9.17 -13.57
CA VAL A 320 -7.05 9.06 -13.86
C VAL A 320 -6.35 10.42 -13.74
N GLU A 321 -7.03 11.51 -14.10
CA GLU A 321 -6.50 12.85 -13.89
C GLU A 321 -6.30 13.18 -12.41
N LEU A 322 -7.26 12.83 -11.54
CA LEU A 322 -7.12 12.96 -10.08
C LEU A 322 -5.94 12.14 -9.55
N PHE A 323 -5.74 10.93 -10.08
CA PHE A 323 -4.60 10.10 -9.71
C PHE A 323 -3.28 10.79 -10.03
N TYR A 324 -3.13 11.32 -11.24
CA TYR A 324 -1.93 12.05 -11.61
C TYR A 324 -1.77 13.39 -10.88
N PHE A 325 -2.86 14.06 -10.50
CA PHE A 325 -2.79 15.23 -9.64
C PHE A 325 -2.16 14.91 -8.28
N ALA A 326 -2.59 13.82 -7.65
CA ALA A 326 -2.00 13.33 -6.40
C ALA A 326 -0.53 12.90 -6.57
N VAL A 327 -0.21 12.15 -7.62
CA VAL A 327 1.15 11.67 -7.92
C VAL A 327 2.13 12.80 -8.25
N LYS A 328 1.64 13.88 -8.87
CA LYS A 328 2.46 15.09 -9.10
C LYS A 328 2.80 15.84 -7.81
N ASN A 329 2.04 15.60 -6.74
CA ASN A 329 2.21 16.22 -5.42
C ASN A 329 2.57 15.19 -4.33
N ASP A 330 3.35 14.16 -4.71
CA ASP A 330 3.97 13.17 -3.83
C ASP A 330 2.99 12.27 -3.04
N VAL A 331 1.75 12.11 -3.50
CA VAL A 331 0.84 11.07 -2.99
C VAL A 331 0.88 9.87 -3.93
N ASN A 332 1.17 8.69 -3.39
CA ASN A 332 1.31 7.47 -4.16
C ASN A 332 -0.01 6.74 -4.26
N ILE A 333 -0.25 6.11 -5.41
CA ILE A 333 -1.49 5.42 -5.71
C ILE A 333 -1.16 4.05 -6.29
N LEU A 334 -1.69 3.02 -5.64
CA LEU A 334 -1.66 1.65 -6.14
C LEU A 334 -3.07 1.25 -6.55
N ILE A 335 -3.26 0.89 -7.81
CA ILE A 335 -4.56 0.53 -8.36
C ILE A 335 -4.56 -0.95 -8.72
N GLU A 336 -5.51 -1.71 -8.20
CA GLU A 336 -5.90 -2.99 -8.79
C GLU A 336 -7.08 -2.75 -9.73
N THR A 337 -6.95 -3.11 -11.01
CA THR A 337 -8.00 -2.88 -12.02
C THR A 337 -8.03 -3.98 -13.07
N GLN A 338 -9.22 -4.25 -13.60
CA GLN A 338 -9.42 -5.08 -14.80
C GLN A 338 -9.83 -4.23 -16.00
N SER A 339 -9.83 -2.91 -15.86
CA SER A 339 -10.31 -1.99 -16.88
C SER A 339 -9.23 -1.62 -17.87
N LEU A 340 -9.35 -2.16 -19.09
CA LEU A 340 -8.57 -1.71 -20.24
C LEU A 340 -8.74 -0.20 -20.49
N GLU A 341 -9.94 0.34 -20.24
CA GLU A 341 -10.21 1.78 -20.33
C GLU A 341 -9.29 2.60 -19.41
N ILE A 342 -9.10 2.19 -18.14
CA ILE A 342 -8.18 2.89 -17.22
C ILE A 342 -6.76 2.85 -17.75
N VAL A 343 -6.28 1.69 -18.19
CA VAL A 343 -4.94 1.54 -18.74
C VAL A 343 -4.77 2.39 -20.00
N ASN A 344 -5.77 2.43 -20.88
CA ASN A 344 -5.76 3.30 -22.06
C ASN A 344 -5.72 4.79 -21.69
N ARG A 345 -6.44 5.24 -20.66
CA ARG A 345 -6.34 6.63 -20.19
C ARG A 345 -4.95 6.94 -19.66
N VAL A 346 -4.36 6.05 -18.86
CA VAL A 346 -2.98 6.19 -18.35
C VAL A 346 -1.99 6.33 -19.51
N ARG A 347 -2.06 5.45 -20.51
CA ARG A 347 -1.25 5.53 -21.73
C ARG A 347 -1.39 6.87 -22.46
N LEU A 348 -2.62 7.38 -22.60
CA LEU A 348 -2.89 8.68 -23.22
C LEU A 348 -2.34 9.86 -22.41
N PHE A 349 -2.35 9.79 -21.07
CA PHE A 349 -1.74 10.81 -20.22
C PHE A 349 -0.21 10.82 -20.37
N ILE A 350 0.44 9.65 -20.40
CA ILE A 350 1.89 9.54 -20.63
C ILE A 350 2.26 10.09 -22.01
N LYS A 351 1.51 9.75 -23.06
CA LYS A 351 1.73 10.29 -24.41
C LYS A 351 1.67 11.82 -24.45
N LYS A 352 0.85 12.44 -23.62
CA LYS A 352 0.71 13.91 -23.53
C LYS A 352 1.78 14.56 -22.65
N ASP A 353 2.24 13.85 -21.62
CA ASP A 353 3.23 14.32 -20.65
C ASP A 353 4.19 13.16 -20.30
N ASN A 354 5.30 13.08 -21.02
CA ASN A 354 6.29 12.01 -20.87
C ASN A 354 6.91 11.95 -19.46
N SER A 355 6.84 13.03 -18.67
CA SER A 355 7.34 13.01 -17.28
C SER A 355 6.56 12.03 -16.40
N LEU A 356 5.34 11.67 -16.80
CA LEU A 356 4.50 10.69 -16.12
C LEU A 356 5.01 9.25 -16.29
N LYS A 357 5.82 8.96 -17.32
CA LYS A 357 6.38 7.63 -17.55
C LYS A 357 7.24 7.19 -16.34
N GLU A 358 8.11 8.07 -15.86
CA GLU A 358 8.97 7.78 -14.70
C GLU A 358 8.19 7.62 -13.39
N LYS A 359 6.97 8.18 -13.34
CA LYS A 359 6.06 8.07 -12.21
C LYS A 359 5.02 6.95 -12.35
N THR A 360 5.04 6.17 -13.43
CA THR A 360 4.03 5.11 -13.69
C THR A 360 4.67 3.73 -13.81
N SER A 361 4.11 2.73 -13.10
CA SER A 361 4.43 1.31 -13.30
C SER A 361 3.16 0.52 -13.62
N LEU A 362 3.28 -0.50 -14.48
CA LEU A 362 2.19 -1.36 -14.90
C LEU A 362 2.62 -2.82 -14.79
N TYR A 363 1.91 -3.59 -13.97
CA TYR A 363 2.19 -5.01 -13.75
C TYR A 363 1.00 -5.85 -14.19
N PHE A 364 1.26 -6.85 -15.03
CA PHE A 364 0.30 -7.86 -15.45
C PHE A 364 0.53 -9.17 -14.71
N PHE A 365 -0.50 -9.64 -14.02
CA PHE A 365 -0.48 -10.88 -13.25
C PHE A 365 -1.18 -11.98 -14.05
N LYS A 366 -0.42 -12.98 -14.46
CA LYS A 366 -0.92 -14.19 -15.12
C LYS A 366 -0.90 -15.36 -14.14
N LYS A 367 -2.03 -16.06 -14.04
CA LYS A 367 -2.10 -17.29 -13.25
C LYS A 367 -1.35 -18.42 -13.97
N ASP A 368 -0.42 -19.07 -13.29
CA ASP A 368 0.21 -20.31 -13.76
C ASP A 368 0.05 -21.42 -12.72
N LYS A 369 -0.96 -22.29 -12.90
CA LYS A 369 -1.31 -23.37 -11.97
C LYS A 369 -1.46 -22.90 -10.51
N PHE A 370 -0.45 -23.15 -9.68
CA PHE A 370 -0.36 -22.79 -8.25
C PHE A 370 0.61 -21.65 -7.98
N ASP A 371 1.09 -20.98 -9.03
CA ASP A 371 2.03 -19.87 -9.01
C ASP A 371 1.49 -18.67 -9.80
N CYS A 372 2.18 -17.54 -9.68
CA CYS A 372 1.86 -16.29 -10.36
C CYS A 372 3.05 -15.86 -11.20
N ASN A 373 2.84 -15.72 -12.51
CA ASN A 373 3.79 -15.06 -13.38
C ASN A 373 3.42 -13.56 -13.44
N ILE A 374 4.35 -12.72 -13.01
CA ILE A 374 4.20 -11.27 -12.98
C ILE A 374 5.11 -10.67 -14.04
N GLN A 375 4.51 -9.90 -14.93
CA GLN A 375 5.22 -9.16 -15.97
C GLN A 375 5.11 -7.67 -15.70
N ASN A 376 6.26 -6.98 -15.67
CA ASN A 376 6.27 -5.52 -15.80
C ASN A 376 6.09 -5.16 -17.27
N ILE A 377 5.16 -4.27 -17.58
CA ILE A 377 4.87 -3.78 -18.92
C ILE A 377 5.32 -2.33 -18.99
N GLU A 378 6.29 -2.02 -19.84
CA GLU A 378 6.70 -0.65 -20.05
C GLU A 378 5.72 0.10 -20.95
N ILE A 379 5.36 1.32 -20.52
CA ILE A 379 4.60 2.27 -21.35
C ILE A 379 5.60 3.21 -22.00
N GLU A 380 5.70 3.16 -23.33
CA GLU A 380 6.56 4.05 -24.10
C GLU A 380 6.05 5.50 -24.11
N ASN A 381 6.93 6.43 -24.49
CA ASN A 381 6.57 7.85 -24.66
C ASN A 381 5.50 8.07 -25.75
N THR A 382 5.34 7.11 -26.67
CA THR A 382 4.27 7.10 -27.67
C THR A 382 2.91 6.73 -27.09
N GLY A 383 2.87 6.24 -25.85
CA GLY A 383 1.73 5.60 -25.22
C GLY A 383 1.57 4.12 -25.59
N ASN A 384 2.46 3.54 -26.39
CA ASN A 384 2.43 2.10 -26.68
C ASN A 384 2.89 1.28 -25.48
N LEU A 385 2.38 0.05 -25.39
CA LEU A 385 2.92 -0.94 -24.46
C LEU A 385 4.03 -1.70 -25.18
N ASP A 386 5.14 -1.95 -24.50
CA ASP A 386 6.24 -2.80 -25.00
C ASP A 386 5.78 -4.24 -25.28
N SER A 387 4.74 -4.66 -24.58
CA SER A 387 4.17 -5.99 -24.61
C SER A 387 2.68 -5.93 -24.31
N TRP A 388 1.90 -6.64 -25.12
CA TRP A 388 0.47 -6.83 -24.90
C TRP A 388 0.25 -8.27 -24.44
N PRO A 389 -0.10 -8.49 -23.17
CA PRO A 389 -0.42 -9.83 -22.68
C PRO A 389 -1.63 -10.37 -23.44
N GLU A 390 -1.58 -11.63 -23.88
CA GLU A 390 -2.65 -12.26 -24.66
C GLU A 390 -4.02 -12.15 -23.97
N ASP A 391 -4.04 -12.31 -22.64
CA ASP A 391 -5.25 -12.27 -21.82
C ASP A 391 -5.67 -10.82 -21.44
N PHE A 392 -4.97 -9.79 -21.94
CA PHE A 392 -5.32 -8.37 -21.74
C PHE A 392 -6.30 -7.86 -22.80
N ILE A 393 -6.44 -8.59 -23.91
CA ILE A 393 -7.20 -8.20 -25.08
C ILE A 393 -8.22 -9.31 -25.38
N ASP A 394 -9.51 -9.04 -25.15
CA ASP A 394 -10.55 -9.87 -25.75
C ASP A 394 -10.42 -9.75 -27.27
N ARG A 395 -10.40 -10.87 -28.00
CA ARG A 395 -10.15 -10.93 -29.46
C ARG A 395 -10.95 -9.92 -30.29
N VAL A 396 -12.12 -9.50 -29.81
CA VAL A 396 -13.00 -8.49 -30.43
C VAL A 396 -12.39 -7.08 -30.42
N SER A 397 -11.62 -6.73 -29.39
CA SER A 397 -11.03 -5.39 -29.22
C SER A 397 -9.78 -5.12 -30.07
N LEU A 398 -9.27 -6.14 -30.78
CA LEU A 398 -8.21 -5.97 -31.79
C LEU A 398 -8.75 -5.32 -33.07
N GLU A 399 -9.94 -5.71 -33.53
CA GLU A 399 -10.51 -5.17 -34.77
C GLU A 399 -10.89 -3.69 -34.60
N ASP A 400 -11.52 -3.33 -33.48
CA ASP A 400 -11.97 -1.95 -33.24
C ASP A 400 -10.82 -0.93 -32.98
N ASN A 401 -9.72 -1.35 -32.34
CA ASN A 401 -8.63 -0.42 -32.01
C ASN A 401 -7.60 -0.26 -33.14
N PHE A 402 -7.45 -1.26 -34.01
CA PHE A 402 -6.52 -1.18 -35.14
C PHE A 402 -7.15 -0.55 -36.38
N GLU A 403 -8.49 -0.56 -36.53
CA GLU A 403 -9.18 0.19 -37.59
C GLU A 403 -9.35 1.70 -37.29
N LEU A 404 -9.00 2.15 -36.08
CA LEU A 404 -9.07 3.55 -35.66
C LEU A 404 -7.70 4.27 -35.59
N MET A 405 -6.64 3.71 -36.16
CA MET A 405 -5.34 4.39 -36.33
C MET A 405 -5.21 5.12 -37.67
#